data_AF-A0A1C0T0B3-F1
#
_entry.id   AF-A0A1C0T0B3-F1
#
_cell.length_a   1.000
_cell.length_b   1.000
_cell.length_c   1.000
_cell.angle_alpha   90.00
_cell.angle_beta   90.00
_cell.angle_gamma   90.00
#
_symmetry.space_group_name_H-M   'P 1'
#
loop_
_entity.id
_entity.type
_entity.pdbx_description
1 polymer ?
#
loop_
_entity_poly.entity_id
_entity_poly.type
_entity_poly.pdbx_seq_one_letter_code
_entity_poly.pdbx_strand_id
1 'polypeptide(L)' 'MNPLIRLALLPAMRALGKAPNAGIFRATDLSQLIHAAGFDILAAESHATKGNDNRPYIVARKR' A
#
# COMPACT_ATOMS: atom_id res chain seq x y z
N MET A 1 1.97 -5.39 10.72
CA MET A 1 2.19 -4.26 11.66
C MET A 1 1.48 -4.55 12.97
N ASN A 2 2.07 -4.17 14.11
CA ASN A 2 1.44 -4.33 15.44
C ASN A 2 0.14 -3.49 15.51
N PRO A 3 -1.01 -4.06 15.93
CA PRO A 3 -2.29 -3.34 16.06
C PRO A 3 -2.22 -2.07 16.91
N LEU A 4 -1.43 -2.06 17.99
CA LEU A 4 -1.31 -0.90 18.88
C LEU A 4 -0.67 0.30 18.18
N ILE A 5 0.32 0.05 17.30
CA ILE A 5 0.95 1.09 16.51
C ILE A 5 -0.08 1.71 15.56
N ARG A 6 -0.90 0.86 14.92
CA ARG A 6 -1.91 1.30 13.94
C ARG A 6 -3.05 2.08 14.60
N LEU A 7 -3.53 1.62 15.76
CA LEU A 7 -4.76 2.12 16.38
C LEU A 7 -4.54 3.24 17.39
N ALA A 8 -3.39 3.29 18.06
CA ALA A 8 -3.15 4.28 19.12
C ALA A 8 -2.01 5.24 18.76
N LEU A 9 -0.83 4.73 18.42
CA LEU A 9 0.35 5.56 18.22
C LEU A 9 0.25 6.41 16.94
N LEU A 10 -0.15 5.81 15.82
CA LEU A 10 -0.20 6.51 14.53
C LEU A 10 -1.22 7.67 14.52
N PRO A 11 -2.46 7.52 15.04
CA PRO A 11 -3.38 8.65 15.18
C PRO A 11 -2.83 9.77 16.08
N ALA A 12 -2.22 9.42 17.22
CA ALA A 12 -1.62 10.41 18.12
C ALA A 12 -0.48 11.18 17.44
N MET A 13 0.41 10.50 16.73
CA MET A 13 1.50 11.16 15.99
C MET A 13 0.99 12.05 14.84
N ARG A 14 -0.12 11.69 14.20
CA ARG A 14 -0.77 12.54 13.19
C ARG A 14 -1.37 13.81 13.81
N ALA A 15 -2.03 13.69 14.96
CA ALA A 15 -2.57 14.84 15.70
C ALA A 15 -1.46 15.81 16.15
N LEU A 16 -0.28 15.29 16.48
CA LEU A 16 0.91 16.07 16.82
C LEU A 16 1.69 16.59 15.60
N GLY A 17 1.25 16.31 14.37
CA GLY A 17 1.92 16.72 13.14
C GLY A 17 3.26 16.02 12.88
N LYS A 18 3.54 14.91 13.59
CA LYS A 18 4.79 14.13 13.48
C LYS A 18 4.69 12.98 12.48
N ALA A 19 3.49 12.52 12.16
CA ALA A 19 3.26 11.48 11.16
C ALA A 19 2.39 12.00 10.00
N PRO A 20 2.75 11.72 8.74
CA PRO A 20 1.94 12.09 7.60
C PRO A 20 0.68 11.21 7.46
N ASN A 21 -0.29 11.73 6.71
CA ASN A 21 -1.40 10.94 6.20
C ASN A 21 -0.94 10.22 4.93
N ALA A 22 -1.01 8.90 4.92
CA ALA A 22 -0.64 8.07 3.78
C ALA A 22 -1.76 7.06 3.52
N GLY A 23 -2.05 6.82 2.23
CA GLY A 23 -2.96 5.77 1.80
C GLY A 23 -2.35 4.39 2.09
N ILE A 24 -3.12 3.50 2.68
CA ILE A 24 -2.72 2.12 2.94
C ILE A 24 -3.70 1.22 2.19
N PHE A 25 -3.19 0.46 1.24
CA PHE A 25 -3.99 -0.44 0.41
C PHE A 25 -3.48 -1.87 0.55
N ARG A 26 -4.36 -2.86 0.44
CA ARG A 26 -3.93 -4.20 0.09
C ARG A 26 -3.50 -4.20 -1.38
N ALA A 27 -2.63 -5.13 -1.76
CA ALA A 27 -2.20 -5.27 -3.15
C ALA A 27 -3.40 -5.41 -4.11
N THR A 28 -4.42 -6.18 -3.72
CA THR A 28 -5.66 -6.34 -4.47
C THR A 28 -6.42 -5.03 -4.66
N ASP A 29 -6.57 -4.26 -3.59
CA ASP A 29 -7.32 -2.99 -3.61
C ASP A 29 -6.60 -1.96 -4.47
N LEU A 30 -5.27 -1.92 -4.36
CA LEU A 30 -4.42 -1.06 -5.19
C LEU A 30 -4.53 -1.43 -6.67
N SER A 31 -4.49 -2.72 -7.01
CA SER A 31 -4.65 -3.18 -8.41
C SER A 31 -6.00 -2.77 -9.00
N GLN A 32 -7.09 -2.89 -8.24
CA GLN A 32 -8.42 -2.45 -8.69
C GLN A 32 -8.46 -0.94 -8.94
N LEU A 33 -7.87 -0.14 -8.06
CA LEU A 33 -7.80 1.32 -8.23
C LEU A 33 -6.94 1.70 -9.45
N ILE A 34 -5.85 1.00 -9.71
CA ILE A 34 -5.01 1.21 -10.90
C ILE A 34 -5.81 0.90 -12.18
N HIS A 35 -6.58 -0.18 -12.19
CA HIS A 35 -7.47 -0.49 -13.31
C HIS A 35 -8.56 0.58 -13.50
N ALA A 36 -9.20 1.01 -12.41
CA ALA A 36 -10.22 2.06 -12.44
C ALA A 36 -9.65 3.40 -12.94
N ALA A 37 -8.37 3.66 -12.69
CA ALA A 37 -7.64 4.82 -13.21
C ALA A 37 -7.29 4.73 -14.70
N GLY A 38 -7.69 3.66 -15.40
CA GLY A 38 -7.50 3.50 -16.85
C GLY A 38 -6.18 2.84 -17.26
N PHE A 39 -5.55 2.10 -16.36
CA PHE A 39 -4.34 1.34 -16.67
C PHE A 39 -4.63 -0.15 -16.83
N ASP A 40 -3.87 -0.79 -17.72
CA ASP A 40 -3.76 -2.24 -17.79
C ASP A 40 -2.56 -2.68 -16.98
N ILE A 41 -2.78 -3.55 -15.99
CA ILE A 41 -1.71 -4.18 -15.23
C ILE A 41 -1.10 -5.30 -16.08
N LEU A 42 0.18 -5.16 -16.40
CA LEU A 42 0.93 -6.13 -17.20
C LEU A 42 1.61 -7.19 -16.32
N ALA A 43 2.04 -6.80 -15.13
CA ALA A 43 2.64 -7.70 -14.15
C ALA A 43 2.37 -7.19 -12.72
N ALA A 44 2.15 -8.12 -11.80
CA ALA A 44 2.05 -7.86 -10.38
C ALA A 44 2.80 -8.97 -9.64
N GLU A 45 3.98 -8.64 -9.13
CA GLU A 45 4.93 -9.57 -8.52
C GLU A 45 5.13 -9.23 -7.04
N SER A 46 5.57 -10.20 -6.25
CA SER A 46 6.01 -9.96 -4.87
C SER A 46 7.52 -10.16 -4.79
N HIS A 47 8.27 -9.08 -4.53
CA HIS A 47 9.74 -9.11 -4.50
C HIS A 47 10.29 -9.32 -3.08
N ALA A 48 9.47 -9.90 -2.19
CA ALA A 48 9.86 -10.18 -0.83
C ALA A 48 10.84 -11.36 -0.76
N THR A 49 12.05 -11.13 -0.26
CA THR A 49 13.09 -12.18 -0.12
C THR A 49 12.76 -13.18 1.00
N LYS A 50 11.98 -12.76 1.99
CA LYS A 50 11.34 -13.62 3.01
C LYS A 50 9.84 -13.35 2.95
N GLY A 51 9.03 -14.40 2.90
CA GLY A 51 7.58 -14.35 2.61
C GLY A 51 6.68 -13.54 3.55
N ASN A 52 7.25 -12.76 4.47
CA ASN A 52 6.52 -11.86 5.36
C ASN A 52 6.75 -10.37 5.04
N ASP A 53 7.54 -10.04 4.01
CA ASP A 53 7.68 -8.66 3.55
C ASP A 53 6.60 -8.34 2.50
N ASN A 54 5.96 -7.18 2.63
CA ASN A 54 4.85 -6.78 1.77
C ASN A 54 5.35 -5.73 0.77
N ARG A 55 6.01 -6.22 -0.29
CA ARG A 55 6.59 -5.39 -1.36
C ARG A 55 6.06 -5.80 -2.73
N PRO A 56 4.82 -5.39 -3.07
CA PRO A 56 4.29 -5.62 -4.41
C PRO A 56 5.04 -4.75 -5.42
N TYR A 57 5.48 -5.36 -6.51
CA TYR A 57 6.02 -4.71 -7.70
C TYR A 57 4.99 -4.80 -8.81
N ILE A 58 4.44 -3.66 -9.25
CA ILE A 58 3.35 -3.62 -10.23
C ILE A 58 3.81 -2.84 -11.45
N VAL A 59 3.72 -3.47 -12.62
CA VAL A 59 3.94 -2.84 -13.92
C VAL A 59 2.58 -2.61 -14.56
N ALA A 60 2.29 -1.35 -14.90
CA ALA A 60 1.03 -0.99 -15.53
C ALA A 60 1.28 -0.07 -16.73
N ARG A 61 0.47 -0.23 -17.77
CA ARG A 61 0.49 0.57 -19.00
C ARG A 61 -0.80 1.37 -19.08
N LYS A 62 -0.70 2.67 -19.35
CA LYS A 62 -1.87 3.50 -19.62
C LYS A 62 -2.53 3.03 -20.93
N ARG A 63 -3.85 2.90 -20.93
CA ARG A 63 -4.61 2.64 -22.16
C ARG A 63 -4.52 3.81 -23.13
#